data_AF-A0A0C9ZFX5-F1
#
_entry.id   AF-A0A0C9ZFX5-F1
#
_cell.length_a   1.000
_cell.length_b   1.000
_cell.length_c   1.000
_cell.angle_alpha   90.00
_cell.angle_beta   90.00
_cell.angle_gamma   90.00
#
_symmetry.space_group_name_H-M   'P 1'
#
loop_
_entity.id
_entity.type
_entity.pdbx_description
1 polymer ?
#
loop_
_entity_poly.entity_id
_entity_poly.type
_entity_poly.pdbx_seq_one_letter_code
_entity_poly.pdbx_strand_id
1 'polypeptide(L)'
;MPTAAHEFCLTDFGRAVQSALDRLPINRSLLRITLESNLSLRSSRTGFSATPDRSLFASPVEAGPGILLAVVECAFSQSREDVMKKVRAEVEGWPTIILIILIFVSEDRDYHSPKEGTPTWSFFSQHDACFSEDNFFALPRSIEACTTIFDESTSSDSSSTDRPEVKSPTQLDPSSSIEQDSDSEADFEPEPMVIEPIVVADHTWCTIKEVEFDVWIREDGAERIDLDDSKRHIYPRIEMEEAERVIGKGLSAVKKEICKLANVFKSKSALRRLQAAELRVKFNWRVMQSGLKISSRSTAWSCYENWYFTQFRGIKHAHSDDEEYKPMDNGTPSMSPKPRDVAPRSAARRKSVCR
;
A
#
# COMPACT_ATOMS: atom_id res chain seq x y z
N MET A 1 9.90 1.45 0.12
CA MET A 1 8.70 1.59 0.97
C MET A 1 7.50 1.08 0.19
N PRO A 2 6.45 0.57 0.85
CA PRO A 2 5.22 0.18 0.16
C PRO A 2 4.61 1.37 -0.59
N THR A 3 4.02 1.11 -1.76
CA THR A 3 3.32 2.14 -2.53
C THR A 3 1.91 2.37 -1.96
N ALA A 4 1.29 3.51 -2.27
CA ALA A 4 -0.09 3.76 -1.86
C ALA A 4 -1.06 2.72 -2.47
N ALA A 5 -0.78 2.24 -3.69
CA ALA A 5 -1.56 1.19 -4.33
C ALA A 5 -1.49 -0.14 -3.55
N HIS A 6 -0.29 -0.54 -3.12
CA HIS A 6 -0.08 -1.70 -2.25
C HIS A 6 -0.87 -1.58 -0.94
N GLU A 7 -0.70 -0.47 -0.22
CA GLU A 7 -1.33 -0.25 1.09
C GLU A 7 -2.86 -0.20 0.99
N PHE A 8 -3.39 0.37 -0.08
CA PHE A 8 -4.83 0.43 -0.30
C PHE A 8 -5.45 -0.95 -0.47
N CYS A 9 -4.87 -1.80 -1.32
CA CYS A 9 -5.33 -3.19 -1.51
C CYS A 9 -5.43 -3.94 -0.18
N LEU A 10 -4.37 -3.87 0.61
CA LEU A 10 -4.31 -4.51 1.93
C LEU A 10 -5.32 -3.90 2.90
N THR A 11 -5.49 -2.58 2.90
CA THR A 11 -6.40 -1.88 3.81
C THR A 11 -7.86 -2.22 3.52
N ASP A 12 -8.27 -2.17 2.25
CA ASP A 12 -9.64 -2.48 1.85
C ASP A 12 -9.96 -3.96 2.10
N PHE A 13 -9.05 -4.86 1.72
CA PHE A 13 -9.17 -6.28 2.02
C PHE A 13 -9.29 -6.52 3.53
N GLY A 14 -8.37 -5.93 4.31
CA GLY A 14 -8.33 -6.09 5.76
C GLY A 14 -9.61 -5.60 6.43
N ARG A 15 -10.17 -4.47 5.98
CA ARG A 15 -11.44 -3.94 6.46
C ARG A 15 -12.60 -4.90 6.20
N ALA A 16 -12.69 -5.45 4.99
CA ALA A 16 -13.77 -6.37 4.61
C ALA A 16 -13.73 -7.66 5.45
N VAL A 17 -12.54 -8.25 5.61
CA VAL A 17 -12.35 -9.47 6.42
C VAL A 17 -12.59 -9.19 7.89
N GLN A 18 -12.02 -8.12 8.44
CA GLN A 18 -12.21 -7.76 9.85
C GLN A 18 -13.70 -7.52 10.16
N SER A 19 -14.43 -6.82 9.29
CA SER A 19 -15.87 -6.63 9.45
C SER A 19 -16.65 -7.94 9.46
N ALA A 20 -16.23 -8.96 8.72
CA ALA A 20 -16.87 -10.27 8.74
C ALA A 20 -16.54 -11.05 10.03
N LEU A 21 -15.28 -10.99 10.47
CA LEU A 21 -14.84 -11.62 11.72
C LEU A 21 -15.55 -11.02 12.94
N ASP A 22 -15.77 -9.70 12.97
CA ASP A 22 -16.42 -9.02 14.09
C ASP A 22 -17.90 -9.38 14.27
N ARG A 23 -18.54 -9.91 13.22
CA ARG A 23 -19.92 -10.42 13.25
C ARG A 23 -20.03 -11.83 13.82
N LEU A 24 -18.91 -12.55 14.00
CA LEU A 24 -18.95 -13.88 14.59
C LEU A 24 -19.37 -13.80 16.08
N PRO A 25 -20.26 -14.69 16.55
CA PRO A 25 -20.76 -14.67 17.93
C PRO A 25 -19.74 -15.30 18.90
N ILE A 26 -18.56 -14.70 18.97
CA ILE A 26 -17.42 -15.19 19.77
C ILE A 26 -17.42 -14.49 21.12
N ASN A 27 -17.22 -15.26 22.19
CA ASN A 27 -16.90 -14.69 23.48
C ASN A 27 -15.43 -14.24 23.49
N ARG A 28 -15.22 -12.92 23.32
CA ARG A 28 -13.89 -12.30 23.29
C ARG A 28 -13.11 -12.43 24.62
N SER A 29 -13.77 -12.82 25.72
CA SER A 29 -13.08 -13.15 26.98
C SER A 29 -12.40 -14.52 26.95
N LEU A 30 -12.77 -15.40 26.02
CA LEU A 30 -12.27 -16.77 25.92
C LEU A 30 -11.38 -16.96 24.69
N LEU A 31 -11.78 -16.37 23.57
CA LEU A 31 -11.09 -16.51 22.30
C LEU A 31 -10.88 -15.14 21.66
N ARG A 32 -9.62 -14.83 21.37
CA ARG A 32 -9.22 -13.65 20.62
C ARG A 32 -8.93 -14.04 19.19
N ILE A 33 -9.49 -13.28 18.24
CA ILE A 33 -9.15 -13.35 16.83
C ILE A 33 -8.59 -11.99 16.45
N THR A 34 -7.46 -11.96 15.78
CA THR A 34 -6.85 -10.72 15.29
C THR A 34 -6.39 -10.86 13.86
N LEU A 35 -6.62 -9.81 13.08
CA LEU A 35 -6.01 -9.62 11.78
C LEU A 35 -4.92 -8.55 11.92
N GLU A 36 -3.70 -9.00 12.14
CA GLU A 36 -2.55 -8.12 12.40
C GLU A 36 -1.87 -7.72 11.09
N SER A 37 -1.37 -6.49 11.01
CA SER A 37 -0.56 -6.00 9.89
C SER A 37 0.93 -6.01 10.24
N ASN A 38 1.77 -6.42 9.28
CA ASN A 38 3.23 -6.34 9.39
C ASN A 38 3.79 -6.98 10.68
N LEU A 39 3.16 -8.08 11.14
CA LEU A 39 3.61 -8.76 12.35
C LEU A 39 4.84 -9.61 12.03
N SER A 40 5.96 -9.34 12.71
CA SER A 40 7.15 -10.17 12.59
C SER A 40 6.93 -11.52 13.26
N LEU A 41 6.97 -12.58 12.47
CA LEU A 41 6.78 -13.95 12.91
C LEU A 41 8.10 -14.70 12.86
N ARG A 42 8.40 -15.46 13.91
CA ARG A 42 9.53 -16.38 13.93
C ARG A 42 9.05 -17.81 14.10
N SER A 43 9.33 -18.64 13.11
CA SER A 43 8.96 -20.04 13.12
C SER A 43 9.81 -20.78 14.14
N SER A 44 9.17 -21.42 15.13
CA SER A 44 9.85 -22.31 16.06
C SER A 44 10.32 -23.60 15.38
N ARG A 45 9.72 -23.96 14.23
CA ARG A 45 10.02 -25.19 13.49
C ARG A 45 11.28 -25.06 12.63
N THR A 46 11.37 -23.97 11.88
CA THR A 46 12.41 -23.75 10.87
C THR A 46 13.42 -22.67 11.26
N GLY A 47 13.13 -21.88 12.30
CA GLY A 47 13.91 -20.70 12.68
C GLY A 47 13.73 -19.50 11.74
N PHE A 48 12.99 -19.68 10.64
CA PHE A 48 12.70 -18.67 9.64
C PHE A 48 11.92 -17.50 10.25
N SER A 49 12.27 -16.28 9.84
CA SER A 49 11.54 -15.08 10.21
C SER A 49 10.83 -14.54 8.98
N ALA A 50 9.53 -14.34 9.12
CA ALA A 50 8.69 -13.71 8.10
C ALA A 50 8.05 -12.44 8.66
N THR A 51 7.64 -11.55 7.77
CA THR A 51 6.76 -10.45 8.11
C THR A 51 5.73 -10.39 6.99
N PRO A 52 4.63 -11.14 7.14
CA PRO A 52 3.55 -11.06 6.18
C PRO A 52 2.83 -9.73 6.29
N ASP A 53 2.31 -9.22 5.17
CA ASP A 53 1.61 -7.94 5.17
C ASP A 53 0.37 -7.97 6.07
N ARG A 54 -0.38 -9.08 6.05
CA ARG A 54 -1.39 -9.39 7.08
C ARG A 54 -1.34 -10.85 7.52
N SER A 55 -1.69 -11.05 8.79
CA SER A 55 -1.76 -12.36 9.42
C SER A 55 -3.00 -12.49 10.29
N LEU A 56 -3.76 -13.57 10.09
CA LEU A 56 -4.94 -13.89 10.89
C LEU A 56 -4.57 -14.89 11.97
N PHE A 57 -4.72 -14.48 13.22
CA PHE A 57 -4.49 -15.32 14.40
C PHE A 57 -5.78 -15.65 15.12
N ALA A 58 -5.81 -16.84 15.71
CA ALA A 58 -6.77 -17.18 16.75
C ALA A 58 -6.01 -17.68 17.98
N SER A 59 -6.32 -17.13 19.15
CA SER A 59 -5.69 -17.53 20.40
C SER A 59 -6.72 -17.66 21.52
N PRO A 60 -6.68 -18.77 22.27
CA PRO A 60 -7.20 -18.79 23.63
C PRO A 60 -6.67 -17.62 24.45
N VAL A 61 -7.55 -16.87 25.13
CA VAL A 61 -7.10 -15.74 25.99
C VAL A 61 -6.30 -16.25 27.19
N GLU A 62 -6.68 -17.40 27.74
CA GLU A 62 -6.10 -17.95 28.98
C GLU A 62 -5.03 -19.05 28.74
N ALA A 63 -4.92 -19.60 27.53
CA ALA A 63 -4.27 -20.91 27.31
C ALA A 63 -3.04 -20.93 26.39
N GLY A 64 -2.38 -19.79 26.16
CA GLY A 64 -1.05 -19.75 25.52
C GLY A 64 -1.02 -19.19 24.09
N PRO A 65 -0.01 -19.58 23.27
CA PRO A 65 0.29 -18.91 22.02
C PRO A 65 -0.82 -19.10 20.98
N GLY A 66 -1.13 -18.03 20.24
CA GLY A 66 -2.07 -18.08 19.12
C GLY A 66 -1.57 -18.96 17.99
N ILE A 67 -2.51 -19.48 17.20
CA ILE A 67 -2.23 -20.18 15.96
C ILE A 67 -2.41 -19.23 14.78
N LEU A 68 -1.48 -19.31 13.82
CA LEU A 68 -1.56 -18.58 12.56
C LEU A 68 -2.49 -19.36 11.61
N LEU A 69 -3.58 -18.73 11.19
CA LEU A 69 -4.63 -19.38 10.39
C LEU A 69 -4.64 -18.92 8.94
N ALA A 70 -4.29 -17.66 8.68
CA ALA A 70 -4.20 -17.15 7.33
C ALA A 70 -3.07 -16.14 7.19
N VAL A 71 -2.50 -16.09 5.99
CA VAL A 71 -1.52 -15.09 5.57
C VAL A 71 -2.03 -14.39 4.31
N VAL A 72 -1.83 -13.07 4.26
CA VAL A 72 -2.06 -12.26 3.07
C VAL A 72 -0.80 -11.51 2.75
N GLU A 73 -0.37 -11.58 1.49
CA GLU A 73 0.73 -10.78 0.95
C GLU A 73 0.20 -9.97 -0.22
N CYS A 74 0.68 -8.74 -0.35
CA CYS A 74 0.49 -7.92 -1.52
C CYS A 74 1.84 -7.65 -2.17
N ALA A 75 1.87 -7.75 -3.49
CA ALA A 75 3.06 -7.52 -4.28
C ALA A 75 2.75 -6.42 -5.29
N PHE A 76 3.48 -5.31 -5.19
CA PHE A 76 3.46 -4.25 -6.20
C PHE A 76 4.79 -4.29 -6.94
N SER A 77 4.76 -4.68 -8.22
CA SER A 77 5.94 -4.79 -9.10
C SER A 77 7.07 -5.69 -8.54
N GLN A 78 6.73 -6.60 -7.63
CA GLN A 78 7.66 -7.62 -7.11
C GLN A 78 7.57 -8.90 -7.94
N SER A 79 8.68 -9.62 -8.05
CA SER A 79 8.72 -10.92 -8.72
C SER A 79 7.83 -11.93 -8.02
N ARG A 80 6.96 -12.60 -8.79
CA ARG A 80 6.16 -13.73 -8.29
C ARG A 80 7.04 -14.82 -7.69
N GLU A 81 8.21 -15.07 -8.28
CA GLU A 81 9.12 -16.10 -7.78
C GLU A 81 9.60 -15.80 -6.35
N ASP A 82 9.94 -14.54 -6.08
CA ASP A 82 10.41 -14.10 -4.77
C ASP A 82 9.28 -14.17 -3.72
N VAL A 83 8.08 -13.73 -4.09
CA VAL A 83 6.89 -13.82 -3.23
C VAL A 83 6.58 -15.29 -2.93
N MET A 84 6.55 -16.15 -3.96
CA MET A 84 6.29 -17.59 -3.75
C MET A 84 7.39 -18.29 -2.95
N LYS A 85 8.64 -17.85 -3.06
CA LYS A 85 9.74 -18.34 -2.21
C LYS A 85 9.51 -17.98 -0.74
N LYS A 86 9.06 -16.75 -0.44
CA LYS A 86 8.66 -16.31 0.91
C LYS A 86 7.51 -17.17 1.44
N VAL A 87 6.43 -17.29 0.65
CA VAL A 87 5.22 -18.03 1.02
C VAL A 87 5.50 -19.51 1.26
N ARG A 88 6.37 -20.15 0.46
CA ARG A 88 6.81 -21.53 0.71
C ARG A 88 7.47 -21.69 2.09
N ALA A 89 8.35 -20.77 2.46
CA ALA A 89 9.01 -20.80 3.77
C ALA A 89 8.02 -20.55 4.91
N GLU A 90 6.97 -19.75 4.68
CA GLU A 90 5.90 -19.55 5.65
C GLU A 90 5.04 -20.80 5.85
N VAL A 91 4.60 -21.46 4.78
CA VAL A 91 3.85 -22.73 4.88
C VAL A 91 4.68 -23.80 5.59
N GLU A 92 5.98 -23.86 5.32
CA GLU A 92 6.87 -24.81 5.99
C GLU A 92 7.01 -24.50 7.49
N GLY A 93 7.13 -23.21 7.83
CA GLY A 93 7.27 -22.72 9.20
C GLY A 93 5.98 -22.83 10.03
N TRP A 94 4.82 -22.64 9.41
CA TRP A 94 3.51 -22.67 10.06
C TRP A 94 2.52 -23.59 9.32
N PRO A 95 2.57 -24.90 9.55
CA PRO A 95 1.63 -25.86 8.94
C PRO A 95 0.17 -25.63 9.32
N THR A 96 -0.08 -24.82 10.36
CA THR A 96 -1.41 -24.44 10.82
C THR A 96 -2.13 -23.46 9.88
N ILE A 97 -1.41 -22.84 8.93
CA ILE A 97 -2.01 -21.97 7.92
C ILE A 97 -3.04 -22.77 7.10
N ILE A 98 -4.23 -22.20 6.95
CA ILE A 98 -5.38 -22.76 6.23
C ILE A 98 -5.65 -21.98 4.95
N LEU A 99 -5.35 -20.69 4.95
CA LEU A 99 -5.67 -19.78 3.86
C LEU A 99 -4.45 -18.91 3.53
N ILE A 100 -4.07 -18.89 2.26
CA ILE A 100 -3.09 -17.93 1.74
C ILE A 100 -3.77 -17.14 0.63
N ILE A 101 -3.59 -15.83 0.67
CA ILE A 101 -4.07 -14.92 -0.37
C ILE A 101 -2.88 -14.06 -0.80
N LEU A 102 -2.53 -14.13 -2.08
CA LEU A 102 -1.55 -13.21 -2.68
C LEU A 102 -2.29 -12.23 -3.58
N ILE A 103 -1.97 -10.95 -3.42
CA ILE A 103 -2.56 -9.85 -4.18
C ILE A 103 -1.45 -9.23 -5.03
N PHE A 104 -1.38 -9.57 -6.31
CA PHE A 104 -0.41 -8.97 -7.24
C PHE A 104 -1.01 -7.75 -7.92
N VAL A 105 -0.43 -6.58 -7.68
CA VAL A 105 -0.72 -5.36 -8.44
C VAL A 105 0.37 -5.23 -9.50
N SER A 106 -0.02 -5.45 -10.76
CA SER A 106 0.90 -5.44 -11.90
C SER A 106 0.83 -4.12 -12.63
N GLU A 107 1.99 -3.58 -13.01
CA GLU A 107 2.09 -2.43 -13.89
C GLU A 107 2.08 -2.87 -15.37
N ASP A 108 1.68 -1.98 -16.27
CA ASP A 108 1.80 -2.27 -17.72
C ASP A 108 3.27 -2.24 -18.16
N ARG A 109 4.03 -1.34 -17.53
CA ARG A 109 5.48 -1.23 -17.65
C ARG A 109 6.04 -0.90 -16.27
N ASP A 110 7.16 -1.51 -15.93
CA ASP A 110 7.87 -1.17 -14.69
C ASP A 110 8.21 0.32 -14.68
N TYR A 111 7.98 0.97 -13.53
CA TYR A 111 8.37 2.36 -13.38
C TYR A 111 9.89 2.52 -13.51
N HIS A 112 10.28 3.51 -14.31
CA HIS A 112 11.66 3.93 -14.45
C HIS A 112 11.71 5.45 -14.33
N SER A 113 12.52 5.96 -13.41
CA SER A 113 12.69 7.40 -13.26
C SER A 113 13.19 8.09 -14.54
N PRO A 114 12.82 9.37 -14.76
CA PRO A 114 13.38 10.14 -15.87
C PRO A 114 14.90 10.17 -15.82
N LYS A 115 15.53 9.88 -16.96
CA LYS A 115 16.99 9.87 -17.11
C LYS A 115 17.51 11.27 -17.41
N GLU A 116 18.70 11.59 -16.95
CA GLU A 116 19.38 12.84 -17.29
C GLU A 116 19.46 13.02 -18.82
N GLY A 117 19.22 14.26 -19.27
CA GLY A 117 19.16 14.61 -20.69
C GLY A 117 17.86 14.26 -21.40
N THR A 118 16.91 13.57 -20.75
CA THR A 118 15.55 13.43 -21.31
C THR A 118 14.81 14.77 -21.22
N PRO A 119 13.89 15.07 -22.15
CA PRO A 119 13.07 16.28 -22.09
C PRO A 119 12.37 16.47 -20.72
N THR A 120 11.82 15.39 -20.14
CA THR A 120 11.18 15.43 -18.81
C THR A 120 12.17 15.84 -17.72
N TRP A 121 13.37 15.26 -17.73
CA TRP A 121 14.41 15.59 -16.76
C TRP A 121 14.83 17.05 -16.89
N SER A 122 15.04 17.52 -18.13
CA SER A 122 15.42 18.92 -18.41
C SER A 122 14.34 19.91 -17.99
N PHE A 123 13.06 19.58 -18.20
CA PHE A 123 11.94 20.40 -17.75
C PHE A 123 11.95 20.58 -16.23
N PHE A 124 11.99 19.49 -15.46
CA PHE A 124 11.98 19.58 -13.98
C PHE A 124 13.31 20.05 -13.37
N SER A 125 14.43 19.94 -14.09
CA SER A 125 15.72 20.44 -13.61
C SER A 125 15.78 21.97 -13.59
N GLN A 126 15.05 22.64 -14.48
CA GLN A 126 14.96 24.11 -14.58
C GLN A 126 14.15 24.76 -13.44
N HIS A 127 13.34 24.00 -12.71
CA HIS A 127 12.53 24.55 -11.62
C HIS A 127 13.26 24.49 -10.26
N ASP A 128 13.34 25.62 -9.56
CA ASP A 128 14.09 25.75 -8.30
C ASP A 128 13.53 24.91 -7.14
N ALA A 129 12.25 24.56 -7.20
CA ALA A 129 11.56 23.79 -6.17
C ALA A 129 10.88 22.54 -6.74
N CYS A 130 10.68 21.55 -5.87
CA CYS A 130 9.79 20.43 -6.14
C CYS A 130 8.36 20.98 -6.25
N PHE A 131 7.60 20.56 -7.26
CA PHE A 131 6.19 20.96 -7.35
C PHE A 131 5.40 20.45 -6.13
N SER A 132 4.29 21.09 -5.76
CA SER A 132 3.32 20.44 -4.88
C SER A 132 2.57 19.35 -5.65
N GLU A 133 1.91 18.44 -4.93
CA GLU A 133 1.09 17.39 -5.56
C GLU A 133 0.05 17.98 -6.54
N ASP A 134 -0.68 19.02 -6.11
CA ASP A 134 -1.68 19.68 -6.96
C ASP A 134 -1.06 20.31 -8.21
N ASN A 135 0.08 20.99 -8.06
CA ASN A 135 0.76 21.64 -9.18
C ASN A 135 1.32 20.59 -10.16
N PHE A 136 1.86 19.48 -9.64
CA PHE A 136 2.36 18.38 -10.46
C PHE A 136 1.25 17.76 -11.31
N PHE A 137 0.06 17.54 -10.73
CA PHE A 137 -1.07 17.00 -11.48
C PHE A 137 -1.81 18.03 -12.35
N ALA A 138 -1.58 19.32 -12.14
CA ALA A 138 -2.06 20.38 -13.03
C ALA A 138 -1.19 20.51 -14.30
N LEU A 139 0.02 19.94 -14.30
CA LEU A 139 0.87 19.94 -15.48
C LEU A 139 0.26 19.09 -16.61
N PRO A 140 0.38 19.54 -17.87
CA PRO A 140 -0.05 18.76 -19.03
C PRO A 140 0.64 17.39 -19.13
N ARG A 141 -0.03 16.48 -19.85
CA ARG A 141 0.54 15.17 -20.21
C ARG A 141 1.79 15.30 -21.08
N SER A 142 1.90 16.33 -21.94
CA SER A 142 3.05 16.53 -22.83
C SER A 142 3.95 17.68 -22.39
N ILE A 143 5.25 17.56 -22.66
CA ILE A 143 6.25 18.59 -22.34
C ILE A 143 6.04 19.85 -23.16
N GLU A 144 5.70 19.70 -24.45
CA GLU A 144 5.42 20.84 -25.32
C GLU A 144 4.31 21.72 -24.75
N ALA A 145 3.25 21.12 -24.22
CA ALA A 145 2.19 21.87 -23.56
C ALA A 145 2.64 22.45 -22.20
N CYS A 146 3.54 21.78 -21.48
CA CYS A 146 4.13 22.33 -20.26
C CYS A 146 4.92 23.61 -20.56
N THR A 147 5.81 23.58 -21.55
CA THR A 147 6.67 24.72 -21.90
C THR A 147 5.87 25.95 -22.30
N THR A 148 4.78 25.78 -23.07
CA THR A 148 3.92 26.90 -23.49
C THR A 148 3.27 27.63 -22.31
N ILE A 149 2.85 26.90 -21.26
CA ILE A 149 2.23 27.51 -20.07
C ILE A 149 3.23 28.40 -19.31
N PHE A 150 4.50 28.00 -19.23
CA PHE A 150 5.52 28.74 -18.50
C PHE A 150 6.13 29.89 -19.32
N ASP A 151 6.22 29.75 -20.65
CA ASP A 151 6.65 30.83 -21.55
C ASP A 151 5.61 31.96 -21.61
N GLU A 152 4.32 31.64 -21.57
CA GLU A 152 3.23 32.64 -21.56
C GLU A 152 3.15 33.39 -20.21
N SER A 153 3.49 32.72 -19.11
CA SER A 153 3.51 33.29 -17.76
C SER A 153 4.70 34.24 -17.51
N THR A 154 5.79 34.11 -18.26
CA THR A 154 6.97 35.00 -18.18
C THR A 154 6.91 36.19 -19.16
N SER A 155 5.97 36.16 -20.11
CA SER A 155 5.71 37.22 -21.09
C SER A 155 4.76 38.32 -20.58
N SER A 156 4.07 38.10 -19.46
CA SER A 156 3.03 39.01 -18.95
C SER A 156 3.55 40.04 -17.94
N ASP A 157 4.55 40.82 -18.33
CA ASP A 157 4.77 42.18 -17.80
C ASP A 157 4.24 43.18 -18.84
N SER A 158 2.92 43.30 -18.90
CA SER A 158 2.26 44.40 -19.61
C SER A 158 0.96 44.74 -18.91
N SER A 159 0.98 45.92 -18.30
CA SER A 159 -0.14 46.58 -17.65
C SER A 159 -1.42 46.53 -18.48
N SER A 160 -2.46 45.89 -17.96
CA SER A 160 -3.81 46.40 -18.14
C SER A 160 -4.67 46.07 -16.92
N THR A 161 -5.00 47.12 -16.17
CA THR A 161 -6.15 47.14 -15.29
C THR A 161 -7.40 47.05 -16.15
N ASP A 162 -8.03 45.89 -16.20
CA ASP A 162 -9.46 45.81 -16.45
C ASP A 162 -10.09 44.73 -15.56
N ARG A 163 -10.82 45.20 -14.55
CA ARG A 163 -11.69 44.41 -13.69
C ARG A 163 -12.89 43.93 -14.51
N PRO A 164 -13.19 42.62 -14.55
CA PRO A 164 -14.53 42.19 -14.90
C PRO A 164 -15.43 42.26 -13.66
N GLU A 165 -16.55 42.95 -13.80
CA GLU A 165 -17.61 43.05 -12.81
C GLU A 165 -18.17 41.67 -12.43
N VAL A 166 -18.29 41.47 -11.12
CA VAL A 166 -19.00 40.37 -10.48
C VAL A 166 -20.49 40.50 -10.82
N LYS A 167 -21.01 39.62 -11.69
CA LYS A 167 -22.45 39.36 -11.76
C LYS A 167 -22.82 38.32 -10.72
N SER A 168 -23.57 38.76 -9.71
CA SER A 168 -24.18 37.91 -8.70
C SER A 168 -25.18 36.91 -9.33
N PRO A 169 -25.43 35.76 -8.68
CA PRO A 169 -26.19 34.66 -9.25
C PRO A 169 -27.68 34.98 -9.28
N THR A 170 -28.31 34.79 -10.45
CA THR A 170 -29.75 34.79 -10.60
C THR A 170 -30.35 33.60 -9.83
N GLN A 171 -31.23 33.89 -8.88
CA GLN A 171 -32.13 32.94 -8.23
C GLN A 171 -32.92 32.15 -9.29
N LEU A 172 -32.90 30.82 -9.17
CA LEU A 172 -33.86 29.95 -9.83
C LEU A 172 -34.88 29.47 -8.79
N ASP A 173 -36.15 29.64 -9.13
CA ASP A 173 -37.32 29.25 -8.34
C ASP A 173 -37.33 27.75 -8.00
N PRO A 174 -37.66 27.37 -6.76
CA PRO A 174 -37.86 26.00 -6.36
C PRO A 174 -39.34 25.61 -6.61
N SER A 175 -39.68 25.28 -7.86
CA SER A 175 -40.99 24.70 -8.20
C SER A 175 -40.93 23.97 -9.54
N SER A 176 -40.42 22.74 -9.55
CA SER A 176 -40.73 21.79 -10.61
C SER A 176 -40.97 20.42 -10.00
N SER A 177 -42.19 19.95 -10.21
CA SER A 177 -42.80 18.78 -9.65
C SER A 177 -42.11 17.50 -10.11
N ILE A 178 -42.12 16.55 -9.17
CA ILE A 178 -41.75 15.14 -9.32
C ILE A 178 -42.57 14.51 -10.45
N GLU A 179 -41.89 14.07 -11.50
CA GLU A 179 -42.35 12.92 -12.30
C GLU A 179 -41.43 11.75 -11.97
N GLN A 180 -42.00 10.77 -11.26
CA GLN A 180 -41.38 9.47 -11.03
C GLN A 180 -41.43 8.69 -12.34
N ASP A 181 -40.41 8.88 -13.17
CA ASP A 181 -40.12 7.89 -14.20
C ASP A 181 -39.57 6.65 -13.51
N SER A 182 -40.35 5.58 -13.65
CA SER A 182 -40.02 4.25 -13.16
C SER A 182 -38.87 3.72 -13.99
N ASP A 183 -37.65 3.93 -13.50
CA ASP A 183 -36.46 3.32 -14.08
C ASP A 183 -36.54 1.80 -13.92
N SER A 184 -36.83 1.17 -15.06
CA SER A 184 -36.51 -0.22 -15.34
C SER A 184 -35.12 -0.54 -14.78
N GLU A 185 -35.00 -1.62 -13.99
CA GLU A 185 -33.74 -2.28 -13.73
C GLU A 185 -33.16 -2.78 -15.06
N ALA A 186 -32.53 -1.85 -15.78
CA ALA A 186 -31.57 -2.18 -16.80
C ALA A 186 -30.40 -2.83 -16.05
N ASP A 187 -30.17 -4.09 -16.38
CA ASP A 187 -29.04 -4.92 -15.99
C ASP A 187 -27.76 -4.24 -16.53
N PHE A 188 -27.33 -3.17 -15.86
CA PHE A 188 -26.08 -2.49 -16.16
C PHE A 188 -24.95 -3.35 -15.60
N GLU A 189 -24.53 -4.33 -16.40
CA GLU A 189 -23.19 -4.92 -16.31
C GLU A 189 -22.19 -3.75 -16.19
N PRO A 190 -21.56 -3.54 -15.02
CA PRO A 190 -20.67 -2.40 -14.84
C PRO A 190 -19.45 -2.60 -15.73
N GLU A 191 -19.32 -1.77 -16.77
CA GLU A 191 -18.12 -1.80 -17.61
C GLU A 191 -16.88 -1.66 -16.71
N PRO A 192 -15.86 -2.50 -16.91
CA PRO A 192 -14.65 -2.46 -16.09
C PRO A 192 -13.99 -1.09 -16.24
N MET A 193 -13.99 -0.30 -15.16
CA MET A 193 -13.32 1.00 -15.14
C MET A 193 -11.81 0.78 -15.34
N VAL A 194 -11.30 1.25 -16.48
CA VAL A 194 -9.87 1.25 -16.80
C VAL A 194 -9.16 2.31 -15.95
N ILE A 195 -8.12 1.91 -15.21
CA ILE A 195 -7.25 2.86 -14.52
C ILE A 195 -6.29 3.44 -15.55
N GLU A 196 -6.52 4.69 -15.94
CA GLU A 196 -5.64 5.35 -16.91
C GLU A 196 -4.20 5.51 -16.37
N PRO A 197 -3.19 5.36 -17.23
CA PRO A 197 -1.82 5.73 -16.90
C PRO A 197 -1.72 7.18 -16.42
N ILE A 198 -0.94 7.40 -15.35
CA ILE A 198 -0.63 8.74 -14.85
C ILE A 198 0.59 9.25 -15.62
N VAL A 199 0.32 10.06 -16.65
CA VAL A 199 1.34 10.68 -17.50
C VAL A 199 1.41 12.17 -17.19
N VAL A 200 2.61 12.68 -16.94
CA VAL A 200 2.88 14.12 -16.75
C VAL A 200 4.20 14.43 -17.42
N ALA A 201 4.24 15.50 -18.23
CA ALA A 201 5.44 15.94 -18.94
C ALA A 201 6.14 14.79 -19.71
N ASP A 202 5.38 14.11 -20.58
CA ASP A 202 5.76 12.96 -21.42
C ASP A 202 6.33 11.75 -20.67
N HIS A 203 6.13 11.71 -19.35
CA HIS A 203 6.61 10.63 -18.51
C HIS A 203 5.48 9.91 -17.80
N THR A 204 5.52 8.59 -17.84
CA THR A 204 4.56 7.73 -17.15
C THR A 204 5.04 7.45 -15.73
N TRP A 205 4.37 8.07 -14.76
CA TRP A 205 4.74 8.01 -13.35
C TRP A 205 4.12 6.83 -12.60
N CYS A 206 3.00 6.32 -13.09
CA CYS A 206 2.37 5.09 -12.58
C CYS A 206 1.43 4.52 -13.65
N THR A 207 1.46 3.19 -13.79
CA THR A 207 0.49 2.43 -14.58
C THR A 207 0.03 1.24 -13.79
N ILE A 208 -1.28 1.00 -13.68
CA ILE A 208 -1.81 -0.24 -13.12
C ILE A 208 -2.51 -0.97 -14.25
N LYS A 209 -2.02 -2.16 -14.59
CA LYS A 209 -2.58 -3.01 -15.64
C LYS A 209 -3.71 -3.86 -15.11
N GLU A 210 -3.45 -4.57 -14.01
CA GLU A 210 -4.38 -5.51 -13.40
C GLU A 210 -4.03 -5.78 -11.94
N VAL A 211 -5.02 -6.25 -11.18
CA VAL A 211 -4.85 -6.78 -9.83
C VAL A 211 -5.24 -8.24 -9.83
N GLU A 212 -4.37 -9.09 -9.35
CA GLU A 212 -4.58 -10.53 -9.36
C GLU A 212 -4.62 -11.09 -7.93
N PHE A 213 -5.58 -11.97 -7.68
CA PHE A 213 -5.74 -12.70 -6.45
C PHE A 213 -5.43 -14.17 -6.70
N ASP A 214 -4.39 -14.66 -6.05
CA ASP A 214 -4.17 -16.10 -5.93
C ASP A 214 -4.61 -16.55 -4.54
N VAL A 215 -5.45 -17.58 -4.49
CA VAL A 215 -5.97 -18.11 -3.25
C VAL A 215 -5.66 -19.60 -3.13
N TRP A 216 -5.06 -19.97 -2.00
CA TRP A 216 -4.84 -21.37 -1.61
C TRP A 216 -5.60 -21.67 -0.33
N ILE A 217 -6.22 -22.85 -0.29
CA ILE A 217 -6.99 -23.32 0.85
C ILE A 217 -6.48 -24.71 1.21
N ARG A 218 -6.14 -24.94 2.46
CA ARG A 218 -5.76 -26.26 2.95
C ARG A 218 -6.95 -27.21 2.87
N GLU A 219 -6.76 -28.37 2.25
CA GLU A 219 -7.78 -29.41 2.22
C GLU A 219 -8.06 -29.95 3.63
N ASP A 220 -9.29 -30.44 3.85
CA ASP A 220 -9.67 -30.98 5.15
C ASP A 220 -8.89 -32.28 5.43
N GLY A 221 -8.25 -32.34 6.58
CA GLY A 221 -7.37 -33.45 6.96
C GLY A 221 -5.95 -33.41 6.38
N ALA A 222 -5.63 -32.47 5.47
CA ALA A 222 -4.27 -32.29 4.99
C ALA A 222 -3.37 -31.68 6.09
N GLU A 223 -2.12 -32.12 6.15
CA GLU A 223 -1.13 -31.61 7.12
C GLU A 223 -0.72 -30.16 6.81
N ARG A 224 -0.68 -29.79 5.53
CA ARG A 224 -0.23 -28.48 5.04
C ARG A 224 -0.98 -28.07 3.78
N ILE A 225 -0.94 -26.77 3.46
CA ILE A 225 -1.38 -26.25 2.16
C ILE A 225 -0.51 -26.84 1.05
N ASP A 226 -1.16 -27.30 -0.02
CA ASP A 226 -0.52 -27.54 -1.30
C ASP A 226 -0.46 -26.22 -2.07
N LEU A 227 0.75 -25.80 -2.48
CA LEU A 227 0.97 -24.54 -3.18
C LEU A 227 0.97 -24.71 -4.72
N ASP A 228 0.81 -25.94 -5.23
CA ASP A 228 0.86 -26.22 -6.67
C ASP A 228 -0.48 -25.95 -7.39
N ASP A 229 -1.63 -25.93 -6.68
CA ASP A 229 -2.95 -25.62 -7.25
C ASP A 229 -3.57 -24.35 -6.61
N SER A 230 -3.23 -23.18 -7.16
CA SER A 230 -3.84 -21.90 -6.79
C SER A 230 -5.14 -21.66 -7.56
N LYS A 231 -6.15 -21.05 -6.92
CA LYS A 231 -7.27 -20.43 -7.64
C LYS A 231 -6.93 -18.97 -7.92
N ARG A 232 -6.66 -18.69 -9.19
CA ARG A 232 -6.19 -17.39 -9.71
C ARG A 232 -7.33 -16.60 -10.32
N HIS A 233 -7.46 -15.33 -9.94
CA HIS A 233 -8.50 -14.41 -10.41
C HIS A 233 -7.90 -13.04 -10.74
N ILE A 234 -8.28 -12.44 -11.88
CA ILE A 234 -7.69 -11.21 -12.41
C ILE A 234 -8.75 -10.12 -12.53
N TYR A 235 -8.55 -9.03 -11.81
CA TYR A 235 -9.30 -7.79 -11.88
C TYR A 235 -8.64 -6.79 -12.86
N PRO A 236 -9.40 -6.08 -13.73
CA PRO A 236 -10.86 -5.99 -13.79
C PRO A 236 -11.52 -6.94 -14.80
N ARG A 237 -10.82 -7.99 -15.25
CA ARG A 237 -11.24 -8.82 -16.39
C ARG A 237 -12.21 -9.96 -16.03
N ILE A 238 -12.52 -10.17 -14.75
CA ILE A 238 -13.33 -11.29 -14.25
C ILE A 238 -14.43 -10.77 -13.31
N GLU A 239 -15.55 -11.49 -13.28
CA GLU A 239 -16.56 -11.48 -12.21
C GLU A 239 -15.91 -11.79 -10.84
N MET A 240 -15.60 -10.74 -10.10
CA MET A 240 -14.94 -10.82 -8.79
C MET A 240 -15.78 -11.55 -7.72
N GLU A 241 -17.02 -11.87 -8.03
CA GLU A 241 -17.91 -12.78 -7.31
C GLU A 241 -17.25 -14.14 -7.09
N GLU A 242 -16.52 -14.67 -8.07
CA GLU A 242 -15.82 -15.95 -7.94
C GLU A 242 -14.64 -15.83 -6.96
N ALA A 243 -13.85 -14.74 -7.04
CA ALA A 243 -12.78 -14.48 -6.09
C ALA A 243 -13.34 -14.35 -4.66
N GLU A 244 -14.44 -13.61 -4.48
CA GLU A 244 -15.16 -13.50 -3.21
C GLU A 244 -15.62 -14.88 -2.70
N ARG A 245 -16.14 -15.73 -3.59
CA ARG A 245 -16.59 -17.09 -3.24
C ARG A 245 -15.44 -17.97 -2.77
N VAL A 246 -14.29 -17.94 -3.45
CA VAL A 246 -13.10 -18.73 -3.08
C VAL A 246 -12.52 -18.23 -1.75
N ILE A 247 -12.37 -16.92 -1.57
CA ILE A 247 -11.93 -16.32 -0.30
C ILE A 247 -12.89 -16.69 0.83
N GLY A 248 -14.20 -16.62 0.58
CA GLY A 248 -15.25 -17.02 1.53
C GLY A 248 -15.16 -18.50 1.92
N LYS A 249 -14.84 -19.39 0.97
CA LYS A 249 -14.56 -20.81 1.25
C LYS A 249 -13.34 -20.97 2.17
N GLY A 250 -12.26 -20.25 1.90
CA GLY A 250 -11.05 -20.24 2.73
C GLY A 250 -11.33 -19.77 4.15
N LEU A 251 -12.04 -18.66 4.31
CA LEU A 251 -12.43 -18.13 5.61
C LEU A 251 -13.40 -19.06 6.36
N SER A 252 -14.28 -19.76 5.64
CA SER A 252 -15.13 -20.79 6.23
C SER A 252 -14.30 -21.96 6.78
N ALA A 253 -13.21 -22.35 6.12
CA ALA A 253 -12.26 -23.34 6.65
C ALA A 253 -11.53 -22.81 7.90
N VAL A 254 -11.10 -21.54 7.89
CA VAL A 254 -10.56 -20.85 9.07
C VAL A 254 -11.55 -20.88 10.24
N LYS A 255 -12.83 -20.57 10.00
CA LYS A 255 -13.89 -20.63 11.02
C LYS A 255 -14.03 -22.03 11.64
N LYS A 256 -13.84 -23.10 10.86
CA LYS A 256 -13.88 -24.48 11.39
C LYS A 256 -12.75 -24.71 12.40
N GLU A 257 -11.53 -24.25 12.13
CA GLU A 257 -10.41 -24.35 13.08
C GLU A 257 -10.63 -23.47 14.32
N ILE A 258 -11.17 -22.27 14.15
CA ILE A 258 -11.61 -21.42 15.28
C ILE A 258 -12.64 -22.17 16.16
N CYS A 259 -13.59 -22.91 15.57
CA CYS A 259 -14.55 -23.72 16.33
C CYS A 259 -13.86 -24.85 17.11
N LYS A 260 -12.82 -25.48 16.56
CA LYS A 260 -12.05 -26.52 17.26
C LYS A 260 -11.35 -25.94 18.49
N LEU A 261 -10.77 -24.74 18.39
CA LEU A 261 -10.22 -24.01 19.54
C LEU A 261 -11.31 -23.65 20.55
N ALA A 262 -12.47 -23.16 20.10
CA ALA A 262 -13.57 -22.77 20.97
C ALA A 262 -14.11 -23.95 21.80
N ASN A 263 -14.07 -25.17 21.26
CA ASN A 263 -14.52 -26.39 21.96
C ASN A 263 -13.75 -26.65 23.27
N VAL A 264 -12.49 -26.20 23.35
CA VAL A 264 -11.66 -26.32 24.56
C VAL A 264 -12.31 -25.64 25.78
N PHE A 265 -13.12 -24.59 25.56
CA PHE A 265 -13.75 -23.80 26.62
C PHE A 265 -15.12 -24.30 27.09
N LYS A 266 -15.54 -25.51 26.68
CA LYS A 266 -16.70 -26.26 27.21
C LYS A 266 -18.09 -25.59 27.12
N SER A 267 -18.25 -24.43 26.48
CA SER A 267 -19.56 -23.82 26.26
C SER A 267 -20.25 -24.36 25.00
N LYS A 268 -21.07 -25.41 25.16
CA LYS A 268 -21.80 -26.05 24.05
C LYS A 268 -22.74 -25.09 23.30
N SER A 269 -23.38 -24.15 23.99
CA SER A 269 -24.31 -23.20 23.38
C SER A 269 -23.59 -22.12 22.57
N ALA A 270 -22.45 -21.62 23.05
CA ALA A 270 -21.62 -20.67 22.30
C ALA A 270 -21.03 -21.33 21.06
N LEU A 271 -20.53 -22.56 21.18
CA LEU A 271 -20.00 -23.33 20.05
C LEU A 271 -21.05 -23.54 18.95
N ARG A 272 -22.28 -23.92 19.32
CA ARG A 272 -23.38 -24.09 18.34
C ARG A 272 -23.69 -22.79 17.60
N ARG A 273 -23.73 -21.66 18.30
CA ARG A 273 -23.94 -20.34 17.66
C ARG A 273 -22.81 -20.00 16.69
N LEU A 274 -21.56 -20.23 17.07
CA LEU A 274 -20.41 -19.98 16.20
C LEU A 274 -20.39 -20.88 14.97
N GLN A 275 -20.75 -22.16 15.13
CA GLN A 275 -20.85 -23.11 14.02
C GLN A 275 -21.95 -22.70 13.03
N ALA A 276 -23.11 -22.28 13.55
CA ALA A 276 -24.27 -21.86 12.76
C ALA A 276 -24.09 -20.47 12.12
N ALA A 277 -23.25 -19.60 12.68
CA ALA A 277 -23.01 -18.26 12.13
C ALA A 277 -22.33 -18.34 10.76
N GLU A 278 -22.90 -17.65 9.78
CA GLU A 278 -22.31 -17.54 8.45
C GLU A 278 -21.17 -16.53 8.47
N LEU A 279 -19.99 -16.91 7.96
CA LEU A 279 -18.86 -16.00 7.78
C LEU A 279 -18.84 -15.56 6.32
N ARG A 280 -19.63 -14.53 6.01
CA ARG A 280 -19.70 -13.96 4.67
C ARG A 280 -18.87 -12.67 4.62
N VAL A 281 -17.84 -12.67 3.79
CA VAL A 281 -17.14 -11.45 3.38
C VAL A 281 -17.85 -10.94 2.15
N LYS A 282 -18.04 -9.62 2.08
CA LYS A 282 -18.52 -8.92 0.88
C LYS A 282 -17.52 -7.85 0.54
N PHE A 283 -16.89 -7.96 -0.62
CA PHE A 283 -15.98 -6.93 -1.11
C PHE A 283 -16.80 -5.88 -1.85
N ASN A 284 -16.46 -4.60 -1.66
CA ASN A 284 -17.02 -3.54 -2.47
C ASN A 284 -16.06 -3.25 -3.60
N TRP A 285 -16.21 -4.01 -4.70
CA TRP A 285 -15.30 -3.89 -5.83
C TRP A 285 -15.26 -2.48 -6.41
N ARG A 286 -16.39 -1.74 -6.43
CA ARG A 286 -16.44 -0.32 -6.84
C ARG A 286 -15.55 0.58 -5.98
N VAL A 287 -15.54 0.35 -4.66
CA VAL A 287 -14.63 1.04 -3.74
C VAL A 287 -13.19 0.65 -4.02
N MET A 288 -12.92 -0.63 -4.30
CA MET A 288 -11.57 -1.06 -4.69
C MET A 288 -11.10 -0.37 -5.98
N GLN A 289 -11.93 -0.27 -7.03
CA GLN A 289 -11.55 0.44 -8.27
C GLN A 289 -11.26 1.92 -8.00
N SER A 290 -12.19 2.59 -7.28
CA SER A 290 -12.07 4.02 -6.99
C SER A 290 -10.85 4.32 -6.14
N GLY A 291 -10.58 3.48 -5.14
CA GLY A 291 -9.42 3.65 -4.29
C GLY A 291 -8.10 3.29 -4.99
N LEU A 292 -8.07 2.28 -5.87
CA LEU A 292 -6.90 2.04 -6.72
C LEU A 292 -6.58 3.21 -7.64
N LYS A 293 -7.61 3.89 -8.19
CA LYS A 293 -7.42 5.11 -8.99
C LYS A 293 -6.85 6.28 -8.16
N ILE A 294 -7.29 6.44 -6.92
CA ILE A 294 -6.75 7.47 -6.02
C ILE A 294 -5.31 7.10 -5.62
N SER A 295 -5.07 5.83 -5.29
CA SER A 295 -3.78 5.34 -4.85
C SER A 295 -2.75 5.29 -5.98
N SER A 296 -3.15 5.12 -7.25
CA SER A 296 -2.23 5.23 -8.39
C SER A 296 -1.74 6.67 -8.57
N ARG A 297 -2.59 7.68 -8.33
CA ARG A 297 -2.15 9.09 -8.27
C ARG A 297 -1.16 9.30 -7.14
N SER A 298 -1.49 8.88 -5.92
CA SER A 298 -0.56 9.02 -4.78
C SER A 298 0.77 8.30 -5.04
N THR A 299 0.74 7.12 -5.66
CA THR A 299 1.94 6.38 -6.07
C THR A 299 2.75 7.15 -7.12
N ALA A 300 2.11 7.69 -8.16
CA ALA A 300 2.76 8.53 -9.16
C ALA A 300 3.44 9.77 -8.56
N TRP A 301 2.75 10.44 -7.62
CA TRP A 301 3.31 11.59 -6.91
C TRP A 301 4.53 11.21 -6.08
N SER A 302 4.46 10.12 -5.29
CA SER A 302 5.62 9.62 -4.55
C SER A 302 6.79 9.23 -5.45
N CYS A 303 6.52 8.64 -6.62
CA CYS A 303 7.55 8.33 -7.63
C CYS A 303 8.28 9.60 -8.12
N TYR A 304 7.52 10.67 -8.39
CA TYR A 304 8.08 11.97 -8.76
C TYR A 304 8.86 12.61 -7.63
N GLU A 305 8.26 12.72 -6.45
CA GLU A 305 8.85 13.42 -5.31
C GLU A 305 10.19 12.76 -4.91
N ASN A 306 10.19 11.43 -4.79
CA ASN A 306 11.38 10.67 -4.47
C ASN A 306 12.46 10.82 -5.54
N TRP A 307 12.08 10.77 -6.82
CA TRP A 307 13.03 11.02 -7.92
C TRP A 307 13.62 12.43 -7.84
N TYR A 308 12.78 13.46 -7.71
CA TYR A 308 13.21 14.86 -7.69
C TYR A 308 14.20 15.10 -6.55
N PHE A 309 13.88 14.67 -5.32
CA PHE A 309 14.79 14.82 -4.19
C PHE A 309 16.04 13.94 -4.29
N THR A 310 15.97 12.80 -4.98
CA THR A 310 17.18 12.00 -5.22
C THR A 310 18.11 12.68 -6.22
N GLN A 311 17.57 13.34 -7.24
CA GLN A 311 18.36 13.96 -8.31
C GLN A 311 18.84 15.38 -8.00
N PHE A 312 18.04 16.19 -7.31
CA PHE A 312 18.29 17.64 -7.22
C PHE A 312 18.60 18.16 -5.81
N ARG A 313 18.50 17.33 -4.78
CA ARG A 313 18.77 17.75 -3.40
C ARG A 313 20.21 18.20 -3.23
N GLY A 314 20.38 19.45 -2.78
CA GLY A 314 21.69 20.05 -2.53
C GLY A 314 22.41 20.61 -3.75
N ILE A 315 21.84 20.48 -4.96
CA ILE A 315 22.45 20.98 -6.21
C ILE A 315 21.88 22.34 -6.60
N LYS A 316 20.60 22.61 -6.29
CA LYS A 316 19.90 23.83 -6.73
C LYS A 316 20.14 25.09 -5.88
N HIS A 317 21.07 25.05 -4.90
CA HIS A 317 21.44 26.23 -4.08
C HIS A 317 22.68 26.98 -4.58
N ALA A 318 23.14 26.75 -5.81
CA ALA A 318 24.26 27.48 -6.39
C ALA A 318 23.81 28.55 -7.40
N HIS A 319 22.87 29.41 -7.01
CA HIS A 319 22.66 30.69 -7.70
C HIS A 319 22.25 31.76 -6.68
N SER A 320 23.24 32.32 -5.99
CA SER A 320 23.26 33.75 -5.68
C SER A 320 24.69 34.18 -5.31
N ASP A 321 25.24 35.00 -6.19
CA ASP A 321 26.16 36.10 -5.94
C ASP A 321 27.47 35.80 -5.21
N ASP A 322 28.55 35.83 -6.01
CA ASP A 322 29.91 36.20 -5.59
C ASP A 322 29.93 37.64 -5.02
N GLU A 323 29.17 37.90 -3.95
CA GLU A 323 29.57 38.90 -2.96
C GLU A 323 30.69 38.24 -2.15
N GLU A 324 31.90 38.41 -2.68
CA GLU A 324 33.20 38.08 -2.12
C GLU A 324 33.23 38.46 -0.62
N TYR A 325 32.93 37.51 0.26
CA TYR A 325 33.07 37.68 1.70
C TYR A 325 34.56 37.89 2.01
N LYS A 326 34.95 39.15 2.25
CA LYS A 326 36.29 39.51 2.76
C LYS A 326 36.26 39.47 4.29
N PRO A 327 36.92 38.49 4.94
CA PRO A 327 37.07 38.54 6.38
C PRO A 327 38.06 39.67 6.71
N MET A 328 37.59 40.69 7.43
CA MET A 328 38.49 41.67 8.04
C MET A 328 39.25 40.99 9.18
N ASP A 329 40.52 40.70 8.90
CA ASP A 329 41.53 40.29 9.85
C ASP A 329 41.94 41.50 10.69
N ASN A 330 41.63 41.49 11.98
CA ASN A 330 42.22 42.39 12.96
C ASN A 330 42.64 41.55 14.17
N GLY A 331 43.97 41.39 14.31
CA GLY A 331 44.67 40.50 15.25
C GLY A 331 44.30 40.70 16.73
N THR A 332 44.67 39.79 17.63
CA THR A 332 46.04 39.49 18.08
C THR A 332 46.01 38.22 18.96
N PRO A 333 47.08 37.38 19.01
CA PRO A 333 46.97 35.98 19.42
C PRO A 333 47.05 35.78 20.95
N SER A 334 46.17 34.94 21.49
CA SER A 334 46.23 34.52 22.90
C SER A 334 46.48 33.01 23.00
N MET A 335 47.53 32.70 23.76
CA MET A 335 48.18 31.40 23.94
C MET A 335 47.25 30.27 24.41
N SER A 336 47.37 29.11 23.75
CA SER A 336 46.80 27.84 24.20
C SER A 336 47.53 27.28 25.42
N PRO A 337 46.84 26.67 26.41
CA PRO A 337 47.50 25.78 27.37
C PRO A 337 47.60 24.35 26.81
N LYS A 338 48.76 23.73 27.04
CA LYS A 338 49.12 22.34 26.64
C LYS A 338 48.20 21.26 27.26
N PRO A 339 48.07 20.09 26.61
CA PRO A 339 47.27 18.97 27.10
C PRO A 339 48.00 18.18 28.20
N ARG A 340 47.23 17.62 29.14
CA ARG A 340 47.72 16.64 30.14
C ARG A 340 47.57 15.23 29.57
N ASP A 341 48.69 14.51 29.51
CA ASP A 341 48.77 13.07 29.32
C ASP A 341 48.22 12.30 30.53
N VAL A 342 47.31 11.35 30.31
CA VAL A 342 47.15 10.17 31.20
C VAL A 342 46.84 8.91 30.36
N ALA A 343 47.80 7.99 30.47
CA ALA A 343 47.97 6.58 30.05
C ALA A 343 46.77 5.70 29.60
N PRO A 344 47.04 4.68 28.74
CA PRO A 344 46.11 3.61 28.40
C PRO A 344 46.17 2.43 29.38
N ARG A 345 45.02 1.84 29.73
CA ARG A 345 44.93 0.56 30.45
C ARG A 345 44.33 -0.55 29.56
N SER A 346 45.22 -1.44 29.17
CA SER A 346 45.15 -2.91 29.09
C SER A 346 43.82 -3.65 28.90
N ALA A 347 43.90 -4.56 27.92
CA ALA A 347 43.00 -5.66 27.56
C ALA A 347 42.56 -6.61 28.69
N ALA A 348 41.37 -7.21 28.51
CA ALA A 348 41.05 -8.53 29.03
C ALA A 348 40.23 -9.35 28.00
N ARG A 349 40.90 -10.37 27.47
CA ARG A 349 40.39 -11.54 26.74
C ARG A 349 39.48 -12.38 27.65
N ARG A 350 38.36 -12.90 27.15
CA ARG A 350 37.86 -14.24 27.53
C ARG A 350 37.27 -14.98 26.32
N LYS A 351 37.90 -16.10 25.99
CA LYS A 351 37.40 -17.20 25.15
C LYS A 351 36.46 -18.08 26.00
N SER A 352 35.47 -18.70 25.35
CA SER A 352 35.12 -20.15 25.44
C SER A 352 33.63 -20.34 25.09
N VAL A 353 33.12 -21.42 24.48
CA VAL A 353 33.62 -22.68 23.91
C VAL A 353 32.38 -23.29 23.23
N CYS A 354 32.53 -23.90 22.05
CA CYS A 354 31.49 -24.77 21.47
C CYS A 354 31.39 -26.09 22.24
N ARG A 355 30.17 -26.57 22.44
CA ARG A 355 29.85 -28.00 22.46
C ARG A 355 28.58 -28.24 21.67
#